data_AF-A0A444WEP8-F1
#
_entry.id   AF-A0A444WEP8-F1
#
_cell.length_a   1.000
_cell.length_b   1.000
_cell.length_c   1.000
_cell.angle_alpha   90.00
_cell.angle_beta   90.00
_cell.angle_gamma   90.00
#
_symmetry.space_group_name_H-M   'P 1'
#
loop_
_entity.id
_entity.type
_entity.pdbx_description
1 polymer ?
#
loop_
_entity_poly.entity_id
_entity_poly.type
_entity_poly.pdbx_seq_one_letter_code
_entity_poly.pdbx_strand_id
1 'polypeptide(L)'
;MESNSDSIYEVLVKLLGIKFKAQYNNSNIIFERFLQIKDMTTDQIHFALILDSQKFIKFRNRNEFIENFIVYLEAELKELDNQFEELQKNAREERWVDENALFLQHEEIGYNGKKLNSMIKKFKSLQKQV
;
A
#
# COMPACT_ATOMS: atom_id res chain seq x y z
N MET A 1 -22.78 4.19 3.17
CA MET A 1 -21.72 5.00 3.78
C MET A 1 -20.49 4.79 2.92
N GLU A 2 -20.06 5.80 2.17
CA GLU A 2 -18.76 5.72 1.48
C GLU A 2 -17.68 5.51 2.54
N SER A 3 -16.79 4.55 2.30
CA SER A 3 -15.68 4.33 3.22
C SER A 3 -14.83 5.60 3.25
N ASN A 4 -14.29 5.99 4.41
CA ASN A 4 -13.37 7.13 4.52
C ASN A 4 -12.18 7.01 3.54
N SER A 5 -11.86 5.79 3.13
CA SER A 5 -10.88 5.50 2.10
C SER A 5 -11.30 5.95 0.69
N ASP A 6 -12.59 5.88 0.32
CA ASP A 6 -13.06 6.27 -1.01
C ASP A 6 -12.92 7.79 -1.20
N SER A 7 -13.28 8.57 -0.17
CA SER A 7 -13.15 10.03 -0.21
C SER A 7 -11.68 10.47 -0.28
N ILE A 8 -10.79 9.82 0.47
CA ILE A 8 -9.34 10.08 0.40
C ILE A 8 -8.80 9.75 -0.99
N TYR A 9 -9.22 8.62 -1.58
CA TYR A 9 -8.84 8.26 -2.93
C TYR A 9 -9.24 9.34 -3.94
N GLU A 10 -10.47 9.85 -3.87
CA GLU A 10 -10.92 10.92 -4.78
C GLU A 10 -10.09 12.20 -4.65
N VAL A 11 -9.71 12.57 -3.44
CA VAL A 11 -8.81 13.72 -3.20
C VAL A 11 -7.43 13.46 -3.82
N LEU A 12 -6.86 12.27 -3.63
CA LEU A 12 -5.57 11.89 -4.23
C LEU A 12 -5.64 11.90 -5.77
N VAL A 13 -6.74 11.42 -6.38
CA VAL A 13 -6.92 11.49 -7.83
C VAL A 13 -6.95 12.93 -8.32
N LYS A 14 -7.69 13.82 -7.62
CA LYS A 14 -7.78 15.23 -7.98
C LYS A 14 -6.44 15.95 -7.83
N LEU A 15 -5.70 15.66 -6.75
CA LEU A 15 -4.44 16.31 -6.43
C LEU A 15 -3.28 15.83 -7.32
N LEU A 16 -3.23 14.52 -7.59
CA LEU A 16 -2.07 13.87 -8.23
C LEU A 16 -2.32 13.50 -9.69
N GLY A 17 -3.57 13.49 -10.14
CA GLY A 17 -3.96 13.04 -11.48
C GLY A 17 -3.77 11.53 -11.70
N ILE A 18 -3.60 10.74 -10.63
CA ILE A 18 -3.30 9.31 -10.72
C ILE A 18 -4.57 8.50 -10.43
N LYS A 19 -5.02 7.70 -11.40
CA LYS A 19 -6.15 6.77 -11.22
C LYS A 19 -5.64 5.37 -10.89
N PHE A 20 -5.94 4.83 -9.72
CA PHE A 20 -5.48 3.50 -9.28
C PHE A 20 -6.48 2.69 -8.43
N LYS A 21 -7.76 3.08 -8.43
CA LYS A 21 -8.83 2.42 -7.65
C LYS A 21 -8.91 0.91 -7.88
N ALA A 22 -8.84 0.45 -9.13
CA ALA A 22 -9.00 -0.97 -9.46
C ALA A 22 -7.89 -1.85 -8.88
N GLN A 23 -6.67 -1.32 -8.77
CA GLN A 23 -5.57 -2.02 -8.12
C GLN A 23 -5.72 -1.99 -6.61
N TYR A 24 -6.18 -0.86 -6.06
CA TYR A 24 -6.41 -0.61 -4.63
C TYR A 24 -7.58 -1.42 -4.04
N ASN A 25 -8.66 -1.59 -4.79
CA ASN A 25 -9.85 -2.28 -4.32
C ASN A 25 -9.51 -3.72 -3.93
N ASN A 26 -9.96 -4.13 -2.74
CA ASN A 26 -9.65 -5.44 -2.13
C ASN A 26 -8.14 -5.69 -1.97
N SER A 27 -7.34 -4.64 -1.81
CA SER A 27 -5.98 -4.76 -1.28
C SER A 27 -6.01 -4.55 0.23
N ASN A 28 -4.98 -5.02 0.93
CA ASN A 28 -4.83 -4.78 2.37
C ASN A 28 -4.32 -3.35 2.68
N ILE A 29 -4.28 -2.46 1.68
CA ILE A 29 -3.93 -1.05 1.90
C ILE A 29 -5.22 -0.33 2.28
N ILE A 30 -5.21 0.34 3.43
CA ILE A 30 -6.33 1.17 3.89
C ILE A 30 -5.86 2.61 4.02
N PHE A 31 -6.59 3.54 3.41
CA PHE A 31 -6.38 4.97 3.63
C PHE A 31 -7.19 5.45 4.82
N GLU A 32 -6.49 5.84 5.89
CA GLU A 32 -7.12 6.31 7.11
C GLU A 32 -7.38 7.81 7.08
N ARG A 33 -6.36 8.62 6.72
CA ARG A 33 -6.46 10.08 6.74
C ARG A 33 -5.58 10.70 5.68
N PHE A 34 -6.03 11.85 5.19
CA PHE A 34 -5.23 12.69 4.31
C PHE A 34 -5.11 14.09 4.94
N LEU A 35 -3.87 14.54 5.14
CA LEU A 35 -3.56 15.77 5.86
C LEU A 35 -2.79 16.72 4.94
N GLN A 36 -3.16 18.00 5.01
CA GLN A 36 -2.34 19.10 4.53
C GLN A 36 -1.67 19.76 5.74
N ILE A 37 -0.35 19.86 5.70
CA ILE A 37 0.48 20.32 6.82
C ILE A 37 1.23 21.57 6.34
N LYS A 38 1.09 22.67 7.07
CA LYS A 38 1.85 23.90 6.82
C LYS A 38 3.06 23.94 7.74
N ASP A 39 4.25 24.04 7.17
CA ASP A 39 5.48 24.29 7.91
C ASP A 39 5.51 25.77 8.34
N MET A 40 5.50 26.00 9.65
CA MET A 40 5.48 27.35 10.23
C MET A 40 6.84 28.08 10.15
N THR A 41 7.93 27.35 9.89
CA THR A 41 9.28 27.92 9.77
C THR A 41 9.60 28.31 8.33
N THR A 42 9.10 27.55 7.35
CA THR A 42 9.38 27.76 5.93
C THR A 42 8.17 28.28 5.12
N ASP A 43 7.00 28.37 5.75
CA ASP A 43 5.70 28.66 5.12
C ASP A 43 5.30 27.64 4.03
N GLN A 44 6.01 26.52 3.90
CA GLN A 44 5.78 25.51 2.87
C GLN A 44 4.61 24.58 3.21
N ILE A 45 3.91 24.11 2.18
CA ILE A 45 2.84 23.12 2.32
C ILE A 45 3.38 21.72 2.03
N HIS A 46 3.03 20.77 2.88
CA HIS A 46 3.28 19.35 2.75
C HIS A 46 1.96 18.58 2.82
N PHE A 47 1.94 17.40 2.23
CA PHE A 47 0.84 16.46 2.37
C PHE A 47 1.32 15.22 3.12
N ALA A 48 0.42 14.60 3.89
CA ALA A 48 0.64 13.32 4.52
C ALA A 48 -0.58 12.41 4.30
N LEU A 49 -0.34 11.23 3.75
CA LEU A 49 -1.32 10.16 3.66
C LEU A 49 -1.05 9.16 4.79
N ILE A 50 -1.99 9.01 5.71
CA ILE A 50 -1.96 8.03 6.79
C ILE A 50 -2.62 6.74 6.28
N LEU A 51 -1.87 5.65 6.41
CA LEU A 51 -2.24 4.29 6.02
C LEU A 51 -2.56 3.48 7.28
N ASP A 52 -3.08 2.26 7.08
CA ASP A 52 -3.19 1.29 8.16
C ASP A 52 -1.85 1.10 8.91
N SER A 53 -1.91 0.69 10.17
CA SER A 53 -0.74 0.42 11.01
C SER A 53 0.14 1.63 11.30
N GLN A 54 -0.43 2.84 11.29
CA GLN A 54 0.26 4.12 11.57
C GLN A 54 1.41 4.44 10.59
N LYS A 55 1.48 3.74 9.46
CA LYS A 55 2.41 4.08 8.38
C LYS A 55 1.93 5.36 7.70
N PHE A 56 2.85 6.19 7.26
CA PHE A 56 2.50 7.44 6.57
C PHE A 56 3.41 7.72 5.39
N ILE A 57 2.84 8.38 4.39
CA ILE A 57 3.54 8.85 3.20
C ILE A 57 3.49 10.37 3.19
N LYS A 58 4.64 11.00 3.40
CA LYS A 58 4.81 12.45 3.28
C LYS A 58 5.22 12.81 1.86
N PHE A 59 4.67 13.89 1.29
CA PHE A 59 5.06 14.36 -0.04
C PHE A 59 4.70 15.84 -0.23
N ARG A 60 5.42 16.52 -1.12
CA ARG A 60 5.14 17.90 -1.55
C ARG A 60 4.49 17.98 -2.92
N ASN A 61 4.78 17.00 -3.77
CA ASN A 61 4.37 16.97 -5.17
C ASN A 61 4.12 15.54 -5.62
N ARG A 62 3.68 15.40 -6.88
CA ARG A 62 3.35 14.11 -7.49
C ARG A 62 4.51 13.13 -7.53
N ASN A 63 5.73 13.60 -7.79
CA ASN A 63 6.90 12.72 -7.91
C ASN A 63 7.28 12.14 -6.54
N GLU A 64 7.35 13.00 -5.52
CA GLU A 64 7.59 12.56 -4.15
C GLU A 64 6.51 11.57 -3.67
N PHE A 65 5.25 11.79 -4.05
CA PHE A 65 4.19 10.83 -3.75
C PHE A 65 4.48 9.48 -4.41
N ILE A 66 4.73 9.46 -5.72
CA ILE A 66 4.97 8.22 -6.47
C ILE A 66 6.15 7.46 -5.88
N GLU A 67 7.26 8.14 -5.60
CA GLU A 67 8.46 7.54 -5.02
C GLU A 67 8.19 6.95 -3.64
N ASN A 68 7.63 7.74 -2.73
CA ASN A 68 7.38 7.28 -1.36
C ASN A 68 6.27 6.21 -1.31
N PHE A 69 5.30 6.25 -2.24
CA PHE A 69 4.29 5.21 -2.38
C PHE A 69 4.88 3.90 -2.91
N ILE A 70 5.82 3.94 -3.87
CA ILE A 70 6.54 2.74 -4.31
C ILE A 70 7.34 2.14 -3.15
N VAL A 71 8.06 2.95 -2.37
CA VAL A 71 8.82 2.48 -1.20
C VAL A 71 7.90 1.79 -0.20
N TYR A 72 6.73 2.37 0.08
CA TYR A 72 5.72 1.75 0.92
C TYR A 72 5.27 0.38 0.36
N LEU A 73 4.91 0.31 -0.93
CA LEU A 73 4.46 -0.95 -1.55
C LEU A 73 5.54 -2.04 -1.55
N GLU A 74 6.81 -1.66 -1.75
CA GLU A 74 7.95 -2.59 -1.69
C GLU A 74 8.17 -3.11 -0.28
N ALA A 75 7.96 -2.27 0.75
CA ALA A 75 8.00 -2.72 2.14
C ALA A 75 6.85 -3.69 2.45
N GLU A 76 5.62 -3.39 2.02
CA GLU A 76 4.47 -4.32 2.17
C GLU A 76 4.70 -5.66 1.47
N LEU A 77 5.32 -5.65 0.28
CA LEU A 77 5.65 -6.87 -0.44
C LEU A 77 6.66 -7.72 0.34
N LYS A 78 7.67 -7.08 0.95
CA LYS A 78 8.64 -7.77 1.78
C LYS A 78 8.00 -8.37 3.04
N GLU A 79 7.03 -7.69 3.65
CA GLU A 79 6.28 -8.25 4.78
C GLU A 79 5.47 -9.49 4.36
N LEU A 80 4.87 -9.50 3.18
CA LEU A 80 4.20 -10.69 2.64
C LEU A 80 5.18 -11.85 2.39
N ASP A 81 6.39 -11.56 1.89
CA ASP A 81 7.43 -12.58 1.71
C ASP A 81 7.87 -13.17 3.06
N ASN A 82 8.05 -12.33 4.08
CA ASN A 82 8.35 -12.79 5.45
C ASN A 82 7.23 -13.67 6.00
N GLN A 83 5.96 -13.26 5.83
CA GLN A 83 4.80 -14.05 6.25
C GLN A 83 4.75 -15.41 5.55
N PHE A 84 5.10 -15.45 4.26
CA PHE A 84 5.16 -16.70 3.51
C PHE A 84 6.25 -17.64 4.07
N GLU A 85 7.44 -17.11 4.37
CA GLU A 85 8.54 -17.89 4.95
C GLU A 85 8.19 -18.40 6.35
N GLU A 86 7.59 -17.58 7.20
CA GLU A 86 7.11 -17.98 8.53
C GLU A 86 6.05 -19.07 8.44
N LEU A 87 5.08 -18.92 7.53
CA LEU A 87 4.03 -19.90 7.30
C LEU A 87 4.60 -21.26 6.88
N GLN A 88 5.60 -21.25 5.98
CA GLN A 88 6.32 -22.45 5.55
C GLN A 88 7.13 -23.10 6.68
N LYS A 89 7.72 -22.29 7.56
CA LYS A 89 8.46 -22.79 8.72
C LYS A 89 7.52 -23.46 9.72
N ASN A 90 6.42 -22.79 10.08
CA ASN A 90 5.44 -23.30 11.03
C ASN A 90 4.82 -24.62 10.53
N ALA A 91 4.47 -24.69 9.25
CA ALA A 91 3.95 -25.91 8.62
C ALA A 91 4.91 -27.12 8.69
N ARG A 92 6.23 -26.88 8.80
CA ARG A 92 7.24 -27.95 8.93
C ARG A 92 7.48 -28.37 10.38
N GLU A 93 7.29 -27.45 11.32
CA GLU A 93 7.57 -27.67 12.75
C GLU A 93 6.35 -28.24 13.49
N GLU A 94 5.13 -27.99 13.00
CA GLU A 94 3.89 -28.43 13.63
C GLU A 94 3.52 -29.89 13.30
N ARG A 95 3.09 -30.62 14.33
CA ARG A 95 2.71 -32.04 14.24
C ARG A 95 1.30 -32.24 13.66
N TRP A 96 0.47 -31.21 13.71
CA TRP A 96 -0.91 -31.20 13.24
C TRP A 96 -1.16 -29.86 12.56
N VAL A 97 -1.20 -29.86 11.23
CA VAL A 97 -1.45 -28.66 10.42
C VAL A 97 -2.78 -28.87 9.69
N ASP A 98 -3.67 -27.90 9.76
CA ASP A 98 -4.85 -27.87 8.89
C ASP A 98 -4.40 -27.45 7.49
N GLU A 99 -4.30 -28.44 6.60
CA GLU A 99 -3.86 -28.23 5.21
C GLU A 99 -4.76 -27.26 4.44
N ASN A 100 -6.06 -27.22 4.75
CA ASN A 100 -6.99 -26.30 4.09
C ASN A 100 -6.76 -24.86 4.56
N ALA A 101 -6.57 -24.65 5.86
CA ALA A 101 -6.25 -23.34 6.40
C ALA A 101 -4.91 -22.82 5.86
N LEU A 102 -3.89 -23.69 5.81
CA LEU A 102 -2.58 -23.38 5.24
C LEU A 102 -2.68 -23.00 3.75
N PHE A 103 -3.44 -23.77 2.97
CA PHE A 103 -3.67 -23.48 1.55
C PHE A 103 -4.35 -22.11 1.34
N LEU A 104 -5.38 -21.80 2.12
CA LEU A 104 -6.08 -20.53 2.05
C LEU A 104 -5.17 -19.34 2.36
N GLN A 105 -4.30 -19.46 3.37
CA GLN A 105 -3.33 -18.42 3.71
C GLN A 105 -2.29 -18.22 2.61
N HIS A 106 -1.79 -19.29 1.99
CA HIS A 106 -0.89 -19.19 0.83
C HIS A 106 -1.55 -18.51 -0.38
N GLU A 107 -2.80 -18.84 -0.67
CA GLU A 107 -3.57 -18.20 -1.74
C GLU A 107 -3.78 -16.70 -1.46
N GLU A 108 -4.09 -16.33 -0.21
CA GLU A 108 -4.27 -14.94 0.19
C GLU A 108 -2.97 -14.13 0.03
N ILE A 109 -1.84 -14.65 0.54
CA ILE A 109 -0.51 -14.02 0.38
C ILE A 109 -0.18 -13.86 -1.10
N GLY A 110 -0.36 -14.91 -1.91
CA GLY A 110 -0.10 -14.88 -3.35
C GLY A 110 -0.97 -13.87 -4.11
N TYR A 111 -2.26 -13.78 -3.75
CA TYR A 111 -3.19 -12.80 -4.32
C TYR A 111 -2.76 -11.37 -3.99
N ASN A 112 -2.45 -11.09 -2.73
CA ASN A 112 -2.02 -9.77 -2.27
C ASN A 112 -0.67 -9.37 -2.90
N GLY A 113 0.28 -10.30 -2.98
CA GLY A 113 1.57 -10.07 -3.63
C GLY A 113 1.44 -9.73 -5.11
N LYS A 114 0.53 -10.38 -5.86
CA LYS A 114 0.24 -10.04 -7.26
C LYS A 114 -0.33 -8.62 -7.41
N LYS A 115 -1.20 -8.20 -6.49
CA LYS A 115 -1.77 -6.84 -6.50
C LYS A 115 -0.73 -5.77 -6.22
N LEU A 116 0.07 -5.94 -5.17
CA LEU A 116 1.15 -5.00 -4.84
C LEU A 116 2.12 -4.86 -6.01
N ASN A 117 2.53 -5.98 -6.62
CA ASN A 117 3.36 -5.96 -7.82
C ASN A 117 2.73 -5.22 -9.00
N SER A 118 1.42 -5.39 -9.22
CA SER A 118 0.67 -4.64 -10.25
C SER A 118 0.67 -3.13 -9.98
N MET A 119 0.47 -2.73 -8.71
CA MET A 119 0.57 -1.32 -8.31
C MET A 119 1.98 -0.79 -8.53
N ILE A 120 3.02 -1.48 -8.05
CA ILE A 120 4.43 -1.06 -8.20
C ILE A 120 4.75 -0.83 -9.67
N LYS A 121 4.40 -1.78 -10.55
CA LYS A 121 4.62 -1.63 -12.01
C LYS A 121 3.91 -0.40 -12.57
N LYS A 122 2.67 -0.14 -12.15
CA LYS A 122 1.90 1.03 -12.56
C LYS A 122 2.55 2.33 -12.10
N PHE A 123 2.93 2.44 -10.83
CA PHE A 123 3.59 3.62 -10.28
C PHE A 123 4.97 3.85 -10.89
N LYS A 124 5.77 2.80 -11.13
CA LYS A 124 7.04 2.90 -11.88
C LYS A 124 6.84 3.38 -13.31
N SER A 125 5.74 3.00 -13.98
CA SER A 125 5.44 3.51 -15.32
C SER A 125 5.10 5.00 -15.32
N LEU A 126 4.43 5.49 -14.27
CA LEU A 126 4.10 6.91 -14.11
C LEU A 126 5.32 7.77 -13.82
N GLN A 127 6.33 7.22 -13.12
CA GLN A 127 7.61 7.90 -12.89
C GLN A 127 8.40 8.12 -14.19
N LYS A 128 8.31 7.19 -15.16
CA LYS A 128 9.00 7.29 -16.46
C LYS A 128 8.34 8.26 -17.46
N GLN A 129 7.15 8.76 -17.15
CA GLN A 129 6.39 9.69 -18.00
C GLN A 129 6.56 11.16 -17.59
N VAL A 130 7.43 11.42 -16.60
CA VAL A 130 7.81 12.76 -16.12
C VAL A 130 9.22 13.05 -16.59
#